data_AF-A0A4U1JFG8-F1
#
_entry.id   AF-A0A4U1JFG8-F1
#
_cell.length_a   1.000
_cell.length_b   1.000
_cell.length_c   1.000
_cell.angle_alpha   90.00
_cell.angle_beta   90.00
_cell.angle_gamma   90.00
#
_symmetry.space_group_name_H-M   'P 1'
#
loop_
_entity.id
_entity.type
_entity.pdbx_description
1 polymer ?
#
loop_
_entity_poly.entity_id
_entity_poly.type
_entity_poly.pdbx_seq_one_letter_code
_entity_poly.pdbx_strand_id
1 'polypeptide(L)' 'MGSLAGHKRQRYSTALGSAREVLACVQVAEAMRYVEPPHPGVLDRMNHVIATLARLVYRRAS' A
#
# COMPACT_ATOMS: atom_id res chain seq x y z
N MET A 1 22.84 18.83 -10.91
CA MET A 1 22.09 17.61 -11.36
C MET A 1 21.52 16.92 -10.14
N GLY A 2 20.19 16.86 -9.95
CA GLY A 2 19.60 16.32 -8.71
C GLY A 2 18.10 16.03 -8.74
N SER A 3 17.57 15.39 -9.79
CA SER A 3 16.10 15.21 -9.97
C SER A 3 15.60 13.75 -9.81
N LEU A 4 16.49 12.76 -9.73
CA LEU A 4 16.07 11.34 -9.77
C LEU A 4 15.51 10.80 -8.44
N ALA A 5 15.94 11.34 -7.29
CA ALA A 5 15.54 10.86 -5.97
C ALA A 5 14.13 11.34 -5.55
N GLY A 6 13.76 12.58 -5.89
CA GLY A 6 12.43 13.14 -5.60
C GLY A 6 11.30 12.38 -6.29
N HIS A 7 11.48 12.05 -7.58
CA HIS A 7 10.50 11.27 -8.35
C HIS A 7 10.32 9.84 -7.80
N LYS A 8 11.38 9.19 -7.29
CA LYS A 8 11.27 7.86 -6.69
C LYS A 8 10.41 7.89 -5.43
N ARG A 9 10.65 8.84 -4.53
CA ARG A 9 9.86 9.01 -3.30
C ARG A 9 8.40 9.30 -3.61
N GLN A 10 8.13 10.19 -4.57
CA GLN A 10 6.77 10.53 -4.98
C GLN A 10 6.02 9.31 -5.51
N ARG A 11 6.66 8.49 -6.37
CA ARG A 11 6.08 7.24 -6.86
C ARG A 11 5.76 6.26 -5.73
N TYR A 12 6.65 6.09 -4.75
CA TYR A 12 6.36 5.23 -3.60
C TYR A 12 5.25 5.77 -2.71
N SER A 13 5.13 7.09 -2.56
CA SER A 13 4.03 7.72 -1.82
C SER A 13 2.69 7.49 -2.51
N THR A 14 2.63 7.66 -3.83
CA THR A 14 1.43 7.35 -4.62
C THR A 14 1.07 5.87 -4.52
N ALA A 15 2.05 4.96 -4.71
CA ALA A 15 1.81 3.53 -4.59
C ALA A 15 1.34 3.11 -3.18
N LEU A 16 1.87 3.74 -2.13
CA LEU A 16 1.43 3.50 -0.75
C LEU A 16 -0.02 3.93 -0.54
N GLY A 17 -0.42 5.06 -1.10
CA GLY A 17 -1.81 5.53 -1.10
C GLY A 17 -2.73 4.51 -1.78
N SER A 18 -2.43 4.16 -3.03
CA SER A 18 -3.24 3.22 -3.81
C SER A 18 -3.35 1.84 -3.16
N ALA A 19 -2.27 1.32 -2.57
CA ALA A 19 -2.32 0.03 -1.87
C ALA A 19 -3.27 0.06 -0.65
N ARG A 20 -3.30 1.18 0.10
CA ARG A 20 -4.21 1.36 1.22
C ARG A 20 -5.67 1.51 0.76
N GLU A 21 -5.90 2.23 -0.33
CA GLU A 21 -7.22 2.37 -0.94
C GLU A 21 -7.78 1.02 -1.39
N VAL A 22 -6.96 0.20 -2.07
CA VAL A 22 -7.35 -1.16 -2.48
C VAL A 22 -7.72 -2.01 -1.27
N LEU A 23 -6.90 -2.01 -0.21
CA LEU A 23 -7.21 -2.77 1.01
C LEU A 23 -8.52 -2.29 1.65
N ALA A 24 -8.75 -0.98 1.71
CA ALA A 24 -9.99 -0.42 2.24
C ALA A 24 -11.21 -0.83 1.40
N CYS A 25 -11.12 -0.79 0.07
CA CYS A 25 -12.18 -1.27 -0.81
C CYS A 25 -12.50 -2.75 -0.59
N VAL A 26 -11.49 -3.60 -0.40
CA VAL A 26 -11.68 -5.02 -0.10
C VAL A 26 -12.38 -5.21 1.26
N GLN A 27 -11.94 -4.49 2.29
CA GLN A 27 -12.57 -4.54 3.62
C GLN A 27 -14.03 -4.08 3.59
N VAL A 28 -14.35 -3.03 2.83
CA VAL A 28 -15.73 -2.57 2.64
C VAL A 28 -16.54 -3.60 1.88
N ALA A 29 -16.00 -4.16 0.78
CA ALA A 29 -16.70 -5.18 0.00
C ALA A 29 -16.99 -6.45 0.83
N GLU A 30 -16.04 -6.88 1.69
CA GLU A 30 -16.23 -7.97 2.64
C GLU A 30 -17.32 -7.61 3.68
N ALA A 31 -17.26 -6.43 4.29
CA ALA A 31 -18.23 -6.00 5.30
C ALA A 31 -19.66 -5.89 4.74
N MET A 32 -19.78 -5.47 3.48
CA MET A 32 -21.05 -5.41 2.75
C MET A 32 -21.49 -6.78 2.19
N ARG A 33 -20.69 -7.84 2.36
CA ARG A 33 -20.93 -9.19 1.82
C ARG A 33 -21.05 -9.21 0.29
N TYR A 34 -20.37 -8.29 -0.39
CA TYR A 34 -20.23 -8.31 -1.86
C TYR A 34 -19.21 -9.33 -2.33
N VAL A 35 -18.26 -9.68 -1.47
CA VAL A 35 -17.26 -10.73 -1.70
C VAL A 35 -17.16 -11.62 -0.47
N GLU A 36 -16.68 -12.85 -0.66
CA GLU A 36 -16.27 -13.71 0.45
C GLU A 36 -15.02 -13.13 1.13
N PRO A 37 -14.80 -13.46 2.42
CA PRO A 37 -13.57 -13.09 3.12
C PRO A 37 -12.33 -13.50 2.33
N PRO A 38 -11.40 -12.57 2.05
CA PRO A 38 -10.18 -12.89 1.32
C PRO A 38 -9.36 -13.94 2.07
N HIS A 39 -8.74 -14.87 1.33
CA HIS A 39 -7.83 -15.84 1.94
C HIS A 39 -6.76 -15.11 2.77
N PRO A 40 -6.45 -15.55 4.02
CA PRO A 40 -5.54 -14.83 4.90
C PRO A 40 -4.16 -14.54 4.28
N GLY A 41 -3.64 -15.47 3.49
CA GLY A 41 -2.37 -15.29 2.76
C GLY A 41 -2.38 -14.17 1.70
N VAL A 42 -3.54 -13.76 1.20
CA VAL A 42 -3.66 -12.60 0.30
C VAL A 42 -3.56 -11.30 1.10
N LEU A 43 -4.26 -11.22 2.24
CA LEU A 43 -4.19 -10.08 3.13
C LEU A 43 -2.79 -9.89 3.70
N ASP A 44 -2.12 -10.97 4.07
CA ASP A 44 -0.74 -10.93 4.56
C ASP A 44 0.22 -10.37 3.50
N ARG A 45 0.12 -10.83 2.24
CA ARG A 45 0.91 -10.27 1.13
C ARG A 45 0.63 -8.80 0.89
N MET A 46 -0.64 -8.38 0.93
CA MET A 46 -1.01 -6.97 0.78
C MET A 46 -0.41 -6.12 1.90
N ASN A 47 -0.52 -6.58 3.15
CA ASN A 47 0.10 -5.92 4.30
C ASN A 47 1.61 -5.83 4.17
N HIS A 48 2.26 -6.88 3.65
CA HIS A 48 3.70 -6.87 3.37
C HIS A 48 4.09 -5.81 2.33
N VAL A 49 3.29 -5.65 1.26
CA VAL A 49 3.50 -4.59 0.24
C VAL A 49 3.35 -3.21 0.88
N ILE A 50 2.28 -2.97 1.64
CA ILE A 50 2.04 -1.70 2.35
C ILE A 50 3.20 -1.39 3.30
N ALA A 51 3.66 -2.37 4.08
CA ALA A 51 4.78 -2.20 5.00
C ALA A 51 6.09 -1.86 4.26
N THR A 52 6.35 -2.51 3.12
CA THR A 52 7.52 -2.23 2.29
C THR A 52 7.47 -0.81 1.71
N LEU A 53 6.33 -0.40 1.16
CA LEU A 53 6.14 0.96 0.64
C LEU A 53 6.24 2.01 1.76
N ALA A 54 5.66 1.76 2.92
CA ALA A 54 5.78 2.61 4.10
C ALA A 54 7.25 2.76 4.51
N ARG A 55 8.03 1.67 4.54
CA ARG A 55 9.47 1.73 4.79
C ARG A 55 10.19 2.61 3.76
N LEU A 56 9.88 2.48 2.47
CA LEU A 56 10.54 3.28 1.43
C LEU A 56 10.16 4.77 1.48
N VAL A 57 8.93 5.09 1.90
CA VAL A 57 8.45 6.47 2.04
C VAL A 57 8.96 7.12 3.32
N TYR A 58 8.99 6.40 4.44
CA TYR A 58 9.29 6.99 5.75
C TYR A 58 10.75 6.86 6.21
N ARG A 59 11.54 5.92 5.65
CA ARG A 59 12.91 5.63 6.14
C ARG A 59 14.01 6.61 5.69
N ARG A 60 13.69 7.86 5.36
CA ARG A 60 14.68 8.96 5.30
C ARG A 60 14.04 10.35 5.45
N ALA A 61 13.57 10.62 6.67
CA ALA A 61 13.44 11.97 7.23
C ALA A 61 14.48 12.11 8.38
N SER A 62 15.71 11.68 8.12
CA SER A 62 16.87 11.75 9.02
C SER A 62 18.09 12.15 8.21
#